data_AF-A0A1D1VHZ8-F1
#
_entry.id   AF-A0A1D1VHZ8-F1
#
_cell.length_a   1.000
_cell.length_b   1.000
_cell.length_c   1.000
_cell.angle_alpha   90.00
_cell.angle_beta   90.00
_cell.angle_gamma   90.00
#
_symmetry.space_group_name_H-M   'P 1'
#
loop_
_entity.id
_entity.type
_entity.pdbx_description
1 polymer ?
#
loop_
_entity_poly.entity_id
_entity_poly.type
_entity_poly.pdbx_seq_one_letter_code
_entity_poly.pdbx_strand_id
1 'polypeptide(L)'
;MDILLQITLTCTTLYALDQAGVPDFDVGGMENWGMILYREASLLYEPGVSSADVKRSGAAVVSHELAHMIFGDLVTCKWWDDAWLNEGFARFFQYEILNSVEGTSVWNLGPLFSYWVVREAMQRDAYNTSHPLYDPSVITLSDIDDIFDAVTYTKGASILHMVKGTMGRDTFYSAIRKYVAEFRMKNVVHQDLFKHLSAEPVPGTGSVDFNNALKTWVEESGYPVIKLTRLNGTGPDSATTGSQIRFQQTRFLMRTGATRASHFDRIWHIPLTLTSGENGAIGGPTPSGQYKVCWIKTKEGKVKKARKKCIST
;
A
#
# COMPACT_ATOMS: atom_id res chain seq x y z
N MET A 1 -14.37 -1.47 -14.63
CA MET A 1 -14.51 -2.93 -14.78
C MET A 1 -13.25 -3.56 -15.39
N ASP A 2 -12.64 -2.94 -16.39
CA ASP A 2 -11.48 -3.47 -17.12
C ASP A 2 -10.29 -3.88 -16.24
N ILE A 3 -9.96 -3.12 -15.18
CA ILE A 3 -8.81 -3.44 -14.34
C ILE A 3 -9.01 -4.69 -13.48
N LEU A 4 -10.23 -4.94 -13.00
CA LEU A 4 -10.55 -6.15 -12.22
C LEU A 4 -10.60 -7.38 -13.13
N LEU A 5 -11.15 -7.25 -14.34
CA LEU A 5 -11.12 -8.32 -15.34
C LEU A 5 -9.69 -8.65 -15.80
N GLN A 6 -8.81 -7.64 -15.88
CA GLN A 6 -7.39 -7.84 -16.15
C GLN A 6 -6.67 -8.63 -15.03
N ILE A 7 -7.19 -8.65 -13.81
CA ILE A 7 -6.63 -9.40 -12.68
C ILE A 7 -7.14 -10.85 -12.66
N THR A 8 -8.42 -11.09 -12.92
CA THR A 8 -8.98 -12.46 -12.88
C THR A 8 -8.68 -13.28 -14.14
N LEU A 9 -8.34 -12.62 -15.26
CA LEU A 9 -8.14 -13.21 -16.60
C LEU A 9 -9.33 -14.07 -17.10
N THR A 10 -10.44 -14.10 -16.37
CA THR A 10 -11.63 -14.92 -16.61
C THR A 10 -12.86 -14.19 -16.09
N CYS A 11 -14.02 -14.49 -16.68
CA CYS A 11 -15.30 -13.98 -16.20
C CYS A 11 -15.51 -14.44 -14.76
N THR A 12 -15.93 -13.53 -13.89
CA THR A 12 -16.36 -13.87 -12.53
C THR A 12 -17.42 -14.98 -12.58
N THR A 13 -17.46 -15.88 -11.61
CA THR A 13 -18.47 -16.98 -11.53
C THR A 13 -19.91 -16.50 -11.34
N LEU A 14 -20.09 -15.19 -11.27
CA LEU A 14 -21.33 -14.50 -11.00
C LEU A 14 -22.04 -14.12 -12.32
N TYR A 15 -23.32 -14.47 -12.43
CA TYR A 15 -24.14 -14.17 -13.63
C TYR A 15 -24.70 -12.75 -13.65
N ALA A 16 -24.90 -12.14 -12.47
CA ALA A 16 -25.39 -10.78 -12.27
C ALA A 16 -24.80 -10.23 -10.97
N LEU A 17 -24.62 -8.92 -10.86
CA LEU A 17 -24.15 -8.23 -9.67
C LEU A 17 -25.15 -7.11 -9.34
N ASP A 18 -25.89 -7.29 -8.24
CA ASP A 18 -26.86 -6.31 -7.76
C ASP A 18 -26.19 -5.30 -6.82
N GLN A 19 -26.73 -4.09 -6.79
CA GLN A 19 -26.27 -2.99 -5.95
C GLN A 19 -27.49 -2.31 -5.32
N ALA A 20 -27.58 -2.33 -3.99
CA ALA A 20 -28.76 -1.85 -3.27
C ALA A 20 -28.40 -0.76 -2.26
N GLY A 21 -29.14 0.35 -2.30
CA GLY A 21 -29.11 1.38 -1.26
C GLY A 21 -29.98 0.97 -0.08
N VAL A 22 -29.42 1.01 1.12
CA VAL A 22 -30.06 0.70 2.39
C VAL A 22 -30.20 2.00 3.19
N PRO A 23 -31.43 2.41 3.59
CA PRO A 23 -31.65 3.69 4.27
C PRO A 23 -30.87 3.83 5.59
N ASP A 24 -30.98 2.81 6.45
CA ASP A 24 -30.32 2.75 7.75
C ASP A 24 -29.20 1.71 7.73
N PHE A 25 -27.97 2.17 7.51
CA PHE A 25 -26.80 1.30 7.38
C PHE A 25 -25.57 1.88 8.08
N ASP A 26 -25.01 1.15 9.04
CA ASP A 26 -23.95 1.62 9.92
C ASP A 26 -22.59 1.79 9.22
N VAL A 27 -22.38 1.02 8.15
CA VAL A 27 -21.17 1.07 7.31
C VAL A 27 -21.44 1.77 5.98
N GLY A 28 -20.37 2.11 5.25
CA GLY A 28 -20.47 2.78 3.95
C GLY A 28 -20.99 1.87 2.84
N GLY A 29 -20.54 0.62 2.86
CA GLY A 29 -20.91 -0.47 1.98
C GLY A 29 -20.59 -1.82 2.64
N MET A 30 -21.12 -2.90 2.08
CA MET A 30 -20.82 -4.28 2.47
C MET A 30 -20.83 -5.15 1.22
N GLU A 31 -19.75 -5.92 1.06
CA GLU A 31 -19.35 -6.61 -0.15
C GLU A 31 -20.08 -7.92 -0.42
N ASN A 32 -21.31 -8.13 0.07
CA ASN A 32 -21.97 -9.43 -0.03
C ASN A 32 -21.94 -9.97 -1.47
N TRP A 33 -21.36 -11.16 -1.67
CA TRP A 33 -20.99 -11.63 -2.99
C TRP A 33 -22.20 -11.76 -3.93
N GLY A 34 -22.30 -10.81 -4.86
CA GLY A 34 -23.34 -10.71 -5.86
C GLY A 34 -24.54 -9.83 -5.53
N MET A 35 -24.59 -9.25 -4.33
CA MET A 35 -25.53 -8.20 -3.97
C MET A 35 -24.86 -7.22 -3.01
N ILE A 36 -24.17 -6.22 -3.55
CA ILE A 36 -23.47 -5.24 -2.71
C ILE A 36 -24.50 -4.31 -2.08
N LEU A 37 -24.41 -4.14 -0.75
CA LEU A 37 -25.23 -3.21 0.01
C LEU A 37 -24.47 -1.91 0.23
N TYR A 38 -25.14 -0.78 0.13
CA TYR A 38 -24.58 0.54 0.34
C TYR A 38 -25.48 1.32 1.27
N ARG A 39 -24.92 2.21 2.10
CA ARG A 39 -25.73 3.30 2.64
C ARG A 39 -26.25 4.13 1.47
N GLU A 40 -27.51 4.55 1.48
CA GLU A 40 -28.10 5.32 0.36
C GLU A 40 -27.24 6.53 -0.05
N ALA A 41 -26.70 7.26 0.93
CA ALA A 41 -25.81 8.41 0.71
C ALA A 41 -24.46 8.07 0.02
N SER A 42 -24.06 6.79 0.03
CA SER A 42 -22.87 6.30 -0.67
C SER A 42 -23.16 5.87 -2.12
N LEU A 43 -24.43 5.64 -2.48
CA LEU A 43 -24.81 5.12 -3.80
C LEU A 43 -25.53 6.16 -4.67
N LEU A 44 -26.44 6.95 -4.08
CA LEU A 44 -27.30 7.86 -4.83
C LEU A 44 -26.59 9.18 -5.15
N TYR A 45 -26.69 9.62 -6.40
CA TYR A 45 -26.15 10.89 -6.88
C TYR A 45 -27.17 11.59 -7.79
N GLU A 46 -27.51 12.84 -7.46
CA GLU A 46 -28.45 13.66 -8.23
C GLU A 46 -27.71 14.88 -8.83
N PRO A 47 -27.61 14.98 -10.17
CA PRO A 47 -26.99 16.13 -10.84
C PRO A 47 -27.65 17.46 -10.45
N GLY A 48 -26.85 18.46 -10.11
CA GLY A 48 -27.36 19.79 -9.70
C GLY A 48 -27.80 19.88 -8.24
N VAL A 49 -27.87 18.75 -7.52
CA VAL A 49 -28.16 18.70 -6.07
C VAL A 49 -26.95 18.18 -5.29
N SER A 50 -26.42 17.02 -5.67
CA SER A 50 -25.29 16.38 -5.00
C SER A 50 -23.97 17.12 -5.30
N SER A 51 -23.14 17.30 -4.27
CA SER A 51 -21.83 17.94 -4.42
C SER A 51 -20.84 17.06 -5.18
N ALA A 52 -19.76 17.67 -5.68
CA ALA A 52 -18.65 16.94 -6.28
C ALA A 52 -17.98 15.96 -5.30
N ASP A 53 -17.96 16.31 -4.00
CA ASP A 53 -17.44 15.43 -2.96
C ASP A 53 -18.33 14.19 -2.77
N VAL A 54 -19.67 14.34 -2.81
CA VAL A 54 -20.61 13.21 -2.74
C VAL A 54 -20.39 12.26 -3.92
N LYS A 55 -20.26 12.79 -5.15
CA LYS A 55 -19.94 11.97 -6.32
C LYS A 55 -18.65 11.19 -6.12
N ARG A 56 -17.59 11.86 -5.65
CA ARG A 56 -16.28 11.24 -5.44
C ARG A 56 -16.33 10.17 -4.35
N SER A 57 -16.89 10.49 -3.18
CA SER A 57 -16.95 9.55 -2.06
C SER A 57 -17.82 8.34 -2.39
N GLY A 58 -18.97 8.55 -3.04
CA GLY A 58 -19.84 7.44 -3.45
C GLY A 58 -19.17 6.53 -4.48
N ALA A 59 -18.56 7.11 -5.53
CA ALA A 59 -17.79 6.34 -6.51
C ALA A 59 -16.62 5.58 -5.87
N ALA A 60 -16.02 6.15 -4.81
CA ALA A 60 -14.96 5.52 -4.05
C ALA A 60 -15.45 4.31 -3.24
N VAL A 61 -16.61 4.41 -2.57
CA VAL A 61 -17.24 3.27 -1.88
C VAL A 61 -17.61 2.20 -2.90
N VAL A 62 -18.29 2.53 -4.00
CA VAL A 62 -18.61 1.57 -5.06
C VAL A 62 -17.37 0.86 -5.60
N SER A 63 -16.27 1.59 -5.80
CA SER A 63 -15.02 0.98 -6.26
C SER A 63 -14.36 0.08 -5.22
N HIS A 64 -14.54 0.38 -3.93
CA HIS A 64 -14.07 -0.43 -2.81
C HIS A 64 -14.80 -1.78 -2.77
N GLU A 65 -16.13 -1.75 -2.76
CA GLU A 65 -16.95 -2.96 -2.70
C GLU A 65 -16.80 -3.83 -3.96
N LEU A 66 -16.62 -3.21 -5.14
CA LEU A 66 -16.32 -3.96 -6.37
C LEU A 66 -14.97 -4.68 -6.31
N ALA A 67 -13.99 -4.14 -5.59
CA ALA A 67 -12.70 -4.80 -5.42
C ALA A 67 -12.80 -6.05 -4.53
N HIS A 68 -13.71 -6.05 -3.56
CA HIS A 68 -13.96 -7.19 -2.69
C HIS A 68 -14.49 -8.44 -3.40
N MET A 69 -15.15 -8.27 -4.56
CA MET A 69 -15.54 -9.38 -5.44
C MET A 69 -14.34 -10.27 -5.82
N ILE A 70 -13.12 -9.74 -5.72
CA ILE A 70 -11.86 -10.50 -5.81
C ILE A 70 -11.24 -10.70 -4.41
N PHE A 71 -10.99 -9.61 -3.68
CA PHE A 71 -10.23 -9.61 -2.43
C PHE A 71 -11.15 -9.52 -1.22
N GLY A 72 -11.58 -10.66 -0.70
CA GLY A 72 -12.63 -10.77 0.31
C GLY A 72 -13.57 -11.93 -0.02
N ASP A 73 -14.06 -11.97 -1.26
CA ASP A 73 -14.98 -13.02 -1.72
C ASP A 73 -14.27 -14.16 -2.44
N LEU A 74 -13.61 -13.86 -3.56
CA LEU A 74 -12.98 -14.88 -4.40
C LEU A 74 -11.71 -15.45 -3.77
N VAL A 75 -10.95 -14.59 -3.10
CA VAL A 75 -9.76 -14.90 -2.31
C VAL A 75 -9.96 -14.24 -0.96
N THR A 76 -10.13 -15.04 0.09
CA THR A 76 -10.51 -14.55 1.43
C THR A 76 -9.38 -14.80 2.41
N CYS A 77 -9.07 -13.87 3.31
CA CYS A 77 -8.17 -14.18 4.42
C CYS A 77 -8.65 -15.44 5.19
N LYS A 78 -7.70 -16.23 5.71
CA LYS A 78 -8.02 -17.46 6.44
C LYS A 78 -8.59 -17.19 7.82
N TRP A 79 -8.14 -16.11 8.43
CA TRP A 79 -8.62 -15.60 9.69
C TRP A 79 -8.48 -14.08 9.70
N TRP A 80 -9.12 -13.43 10.68
CA TRP A 80 -9.17 -11.98 10.78
C TRP A 80 -7.82 -11.35 11.16
N ASP A 81 -6.87 -12.13 11.70
CA ASP A 81 -5.49 -11.71 11.89
C ASP A 81 -4.81 -11.22 10.60
N ASP A 82 -5.33 -11.61 9.43
CA ASP A 82 -4.91 -11.20 8.10
C ASP A 82 -5.99 -10.40 7.33
N ALA A 83 -6.93 -9.75 8.04
CA ALA A 83 -8.05 -8.99 7.43
C ALA A 83 -7.60 -7.92 6.42
N TRP A 84 -6.36 -7.41 6.55
CA TRP A 84 -5.78 -6.46 5.60
C TRP A 84 -5.64 -7.02 4.17
N LEU A 85 -5.61 -8.35 4.00
CA LEU A 85 -5.64 -8.98 2.68
C LEU A 85 -6.95 -8.73 1.94
N ASN A 86 -8.04 -8.49 2.67
CA ASN A 86 -9.32 -8.08 2.11
C ASN A 86 -9.32 -6.55 1.99
N GLU A 87 -9.25 -5.86 3.13
CA GLU A 87 -9.50 -4.42 3.23
C GLU A 87 -8.40 -3.54 2.64
N GLY A 88 -7.14 -3.92 2.84
CA GLY A 88 -5.99 -3.21 2.29
C GLY A 88 -5.97 -3.32 0.76
N PHE A 89 -6.34 -4.48 0.22
CA PHE A 89 -6.50 -4.67 -1.22
C PHE A 89 -7.68 -3.89 -1.78
N ALA A 90 -8.85 -3.95 -1.14
CA ALA A 90 -10.01 -3.19 -1.57
C ALA A 90 -9.74 -1.69 -1.55
N ARG A 91 -9.11 -1.18 -0.48
CA ARG A 91 -8.69 0.22 -0.38
C ARG A 91 -7.64 0.61 -1.41
N PHE A 92 -6.73 -0.28 -1.78
CA PHE A 92 -5.77 -0.04 -2.86
C PHE A 92 -6.47 0.01 -4.23
N PHE A 93 -7.28 -1.01 -4.54
CA PHE A 93 -7.95 -1.15 -5.83
C PHE A 93 -9.06 -0.14 -6.04
N GLN A 94 -9.68 0.37 -4.98
CA GLN A 94 -10.58 1.52 -5.01
C GLN A 94 -9.98 2.67 -5.85
N TYR A 95 -8.72 3.04 -5.61
CA TYR A 95 -8.07 4.13 -6.35
C TYR A 95 -7.60 3.70 -7.74
N GLU A 96 -7.20 2.45 -7.93
CA GLU A 96 -6.84 1.94 -9.27
C GLU A 96 -8.05 1.89 -10.21
N ILE A 97 -9.20 1.45 -9.69
CA ILE A 97 -10.48 1.40 -10.41
C ILE A 97 -10.94 2.81 -10.74
N LEU A 98 -11.03 3.69 -9.74
CA LEU A 98 -11.42 5.09 -9.96
C LEU A 98 -10.54 5.76 -11.01
N ASN A 99 -9.22 5.57 -10.94
CA ASN A 99 -8.30 6.14 -11.91
C ASN A 99 -8.48 5.56 -13.32
N SER A 100 -8.92 4.31 -13.44
CA SER A 100 -9.22 3.69 -14.74
C SER A 100 -10.51 4.21 -15.37
N VAL A 101 -11.50 4.61 -14.56
CA VAL A 101 -12.83 5.02 -15.03
C VAL A 101 -12.91 6.53 -15.27
N GLU A 102 -12.55 7.34 -14.27
CA GLU A 102 -12.68 8.81 -14.33
C GLU A 102 -11.42 9.48 -14.90
N GLY A 103 -10.31 8.74 -14.99
CA GLY A 103 -9.03 9.26 -15.43
C GLY A 103 -8.41 10.28 -14.47
N THR A 104 -7.22 10.76 -14.82
CA THR A 104 -6.48 11.74 -14.01
C THR A 104 -6.99 13.17 -14.18
N SER A 105 -7.76 13.44 -15.22
CA SER A 105 -8.28 14.78 -15.55
C SER A 105 -9.41 15.25 -14.64
N VAL A 106 -10.14 14.34 -14.00
CA VAL A 106 -11.31 14.68 -13.18
C VAL A 106 -10.94 14.85 -11.71
N TRP A 107 -10.24 13.87 -11.11
CA TRP A 107 -9.96 13.88 -9.66
C TRP A 107 -8.49 13.85 -9.25
N ASN A 108 -7.54 13.84 -10.19
CA ASN A 108 -6.10 13.76 -9.92
C ASN A 108 -5.79 12.89 -8.67
N LEU A 109 -6.07 11.59 -8.79
CA LEU A 109 -6.17 10.68 -7.64
C LEU A 109 -4.83 10.40 -6.93
N GLY A 110 -3.69 10.70 -7.55
CA GLY A 110 -2.36 10.49 -6.95
C GLY A 110 -2.14 11.31 -5.67
N PRO A 111 -2.26 12.65 -5.73
CA PRO A 111 -2.26 13.50 -4.54
C PRO A 111 -3.33 13.11 -3.51
N LEU A 112 -4.53 12.72 -3.96
CA LEU A 112 -5.60 12.27 -3.07
C LEU A 112 -5.24 10.98 -2.34
N PHE A 113 -4.61 10.00 -3.01
CA PHE A 113 -4.11 8.79 -2.36
C PHE A 113 -3.07 9.11 -1.29
N SER A 114 -2.14 10.03 -1.58
CA SER A 114 -1.13 10.47 -0.62
C SER A 114 -1.75 11.13 0.61
N TYR A 115 -2.78 11.97 0.40
CA TYR A 115 -3.43 12.73 1.47
C TYR A 115 -4.43 11.92 2.31
N TRP A 116 -5.26 11.10 1.66
CA TRP A 116 -6.34 10.33 2.30
C TRP A 116 -5.93 8.92 2.73
N VAL A 117 -4.90 8.33 2.11
CA VAL A 117 -4.48 6.96 2.44
C VAL A 117 -3.15 6.98 3.17
N VAL A 118 -2.09 7.48 2.53
CA VAL A 118 -0.73 7.40 3.10
C VAL A 118 -0.60 8.23 4.38
N ARG A 119 -1.05 9.49 4.36
CA ARG A 119 -0.99 10.37 5.54
C ARG A 119 -1.86 9.84 6.68
N GLU A 120 -3.05 9.31 6.39
CA GLU A 120 -3.92 8.74 7.42
C GLU A 120 -3.27 7.53 8.08
N ALA A 121 -2.71 6.61 7.28
CA ALA A 121 -1.92 5.48 7.76
C ALA A 121 -0.79 5.94 8.68
N MET A 122 0.00 6.93 8.22
CA MET A 122 1.11 7.48 9.01
C MET A 122 0.64 8.16 10.30
N GLN A 123 -0.52 8.81 10.31
CA GLN A 123 -1.05 9.44 11.52
C GLN A 123 -1.46 8.39 12.56
N ARG A 124 -2.17 7.34 12.13
CA ARG A 124 -2.70 6.29 13.00
C ARG A 124 -1.62 5.34 13.51
N ASP A 125 -0.64 5.03 12.67
CA ASP A 125 0.46 4.10 12.97
C ASP A 125 1.62 4.77 13.74
N ALA A 126 1.54 6.08 14.01
CA ALA A 126 2.53 6.83 14.79
C ALA A 126 2.38 6.68 16.31
N TYR A 127 1.38 5.93 16.79
CA TYR A 127 1.12 5.73 18.21
C TYR A 127 1.63 4.36 18.69
N ASN A 128 1.98 4.27 19.99
CA ASN A 128 2.40 3.01 20.60
C ASN A 128 1.25 1.99 20.76
N THR A 129 0.01 2.45 20.69
CA THR A 129 -1.20 1.63 20.73
C THR A 129 -1.59 1.07 19.37
N SER A 130 -0.84 1.39 18.31
CA SER A 130 -1.10 0.82 16.98
C SER A 130 -0.65 -0.65 16.92
N HIS A 131 -1.24 -1.41 16.00
CA HIS A 131 -1.01 -2.83 15.78
C HIS A 131 -0.30 -3.10 14.43
N PRO A 132 0.35 -4.27 14.25
CA PRO A 132 0.81 -4.72 12.94
C PRO A 132 -0.38 -5.01 12.00
N LEU A 133 -0.13 -5.11 10.69
CA LEU A 133 -1.18 -5.51 9.73
C LEU A 133 -1.57 -6.98 9.90
N TYR A 134 -0.58 -7.83 10.19
CA TYR A 134 -0.83 -9.19 10.67
C TYR A 134 -0.76 -9.21 12.18
N ASP A 135 -1.89 -9.45 12.86
CA ASP A 135 -1.96 -9.50 14.32
C ASP A 135 -2.49 -10.85 14.82
N PRO A 136 -1.61 -11.78 15.26
CA PRO A 136 -2.03 -13.10 15.73
C PRO A 136 -2.77 -13.06 17.08
N SER A 137 -2.91 -11.89 17.72
CA SER A 137 -3.67 -11.75 18.96
C SER A 137 -5.18 -11.62 18.75
N VAL A 138 -5.64 -11.50 17.49
CA VAL A 138 -7.06 -11.40 17.13
C VAL A 138 -7.76 -12.74 17.33
N ILE A 139 -8.54 -12.87 18.41
CA ILE A 139 -9.18 -14.13 18.80
C ILE A 139 -10.67 -13.95 19.07
N THR A 140 -11.05 -12.86 19.74
CA THR A 140 -12.43 -12.57 20.16
C THR A 140 -13.16 -11.68 19.15
N LEU A 141 -14.48 -11.60 19.27
CA LEU A 141 -15.29 -10.69 18.43
C LEU A 141 -14.87 -9.22 18.62
N SER A 142 -14.52 -8.82 19.85
CA SER A 142 -14.03 -7.45 20.10
C SER A 142 -12.70 -7.20 19.41
N ASP A 143 -11.78 -8.18 19.41
CA ASP A 143 -10.50 -8.03 18.71
C ASP A 143 -10.72 -7.89 17.20
N ILE A 144 -11.68 -8.65 16.66
CA ILE A 144 -12.06 -8.57 15.25
C ILE A 144 -12.58 -7.17 14.93
N ASP A 145 -13.55 -6.66 15.70
CA ASP A 145 -14.10 -5.31 15.49
C ASP A 145 -13.01 -4.22 15.60
N ASP A 146 -12.08 -4.37 16.54
CA ASP A 146 -11.01 -3.40 16.81
C ASP A 146 -10.00 -3.28 15.65
N ILE A 147 -9.74 -4.36 14.91
CA ILE A 147 -8.78 -4.33 13.79
C ILE A 147 -9.38 -3.81 12.49
N PHE A 148 -10.71 -3.64 12.38
CA PHE A 148 -11.34 -2.98 11.24
C PHE A 148 -11.18 -1.45 11.32
N ASP A 149 -9.94 -1.01 11.45
CA ASP A 149 -9.54 0.37 11.69
C ASP A 149 -8.76 0.96 10.51
N ALA A 150 -8.33 2.21 10.65
CA ALA A 150 -7.57 2.87 9.61
C ALA A 150 -6.22 2.18 9.28
N VAL A 151 -5.59 1.45 10.21
CA VAL A 151 -4.33 0.74 9.94
C VAL A 151 -4.58 -0.36 8.91
N THR A 152 -5.53 -1.27 9.17
CA THR A 152 -5.87 -2.39 8.28
C THR A 152 -6.16 -1.94 6.86
N TYR A 153 -6.93 -0.86 6.70
CA TYR A 153 -7.31 -0.34 5.39
C TYR A 153 -6.19 0.49 4.74
N THR A 154 -5.73 1.54 5.42
CA THR A 154 -4.89 2.56 4.78
C THR A 154 -3.40 2.21 4.80
N LYS A 155 -2.88 1.53 5.84
CA LYS A 155 -1.50 1.02 5.84
C LYS A 155 -1.37 -0.15 4.87
N GLY A 156 -2.35 -1.05 4.84
CA GLY A 156 -2.43 -2.15 3.86
C GLY A 156 -2.33 -1.63 2.43
N ALA A 157 -3.20 -0.68 2.07
CA ALA A 157 -3.17 -0.05 0.74
C ALA A 157 -1.86 0.71 0.45
N SER A 158 -1.29 1.39 1.44
CA SER A 158 -0.02 2.13 1.30
C SER A 158 1.15 1.20 1.02
N ILE A 159 1.20 0.02 1.66
CA ILE A 159 2.23 -0.98 1.41
C ILE A 159 2.06 -1.59 0.02
N LEU A 160 0.84 -1.92 -0.41
CA LEU A 160 0.59 -2.37 -1.79
C LEU A 160 1.03 -1.32 -2.82
N HIS A 161 0.77 -0.03 -2.54
CA HIS A 161 1.23 1.07 -3.39
C HIS A 161 2.77 1.16 -3.43
N MET A 162 3.45 1.05 -2.29
CA MET A 162 4.91 1.02 -2.22
C MET A 162 5.50 -0.17 -2.98
N VAL A 163 4.90 -1.37 -2.84
CA VAL A 163 5.30 -2.59 -3.54
C VAL A 163 5.13 -2.42 -5.05
N LYS A 164 3.98 -1.93 -5.53
CA LYS A 164 3.78 -1.62 -6.96
C LYS A 164 4.80 -0.61 -7.47
N GLY A 165 5.05 0.47 -6.72
CA GLY A 165 6.05 1.48 -7.08
C GLY A 165 7.48 0.94 -7.13
N THR A 166 7.78 -0.08 -6.32
CA THR A 166 9.10 -0.72 -6.24
C THR A 166 9.32 -1.70 -7.37
N MET A 167 8.35 -2.60 -7.62
CA MET A 167 8.44 -3.68 -8.62
C MET A 167 8.15 -3.19 -10.04
N GLY A 168 7.42 -2.10 -10.17
CA GLY A 168 6.82 -1.65 -11.42
C GLY A 168 5.44 -2.27 -11.64
N ARG A 169 4.60 -1.53 -12.39
CA ARG A 169 3.19 -1.87 -12.63
C ARG A 169 3.03 -3.30 -13.17
N ASP A 170 3.66 -3.62 -14.28
CA ASP A 170 3.39 -4.87 -14.99
C ASP A 170 3.82 -6.10 -14.18
N THR A 171 4.97 -6.02 -13.50
CA THR A 171 5.47 -7.04 -12.60
C THR A 171 4.52 -7.26 -11.41
N PHE A 172 4.07 -6.18 -10.78
CA PHE A 172 3.10 -6.26 -9.68
C PHE A 172 1.80 -6.94 -10.11
N TYR A 173 1.20 -6.47 -11.21
CA TYR A 173 -0.05 -7.07 -11.73
C TYR A 173 0.16 -8.53 -12.19
N SER A 174 1.34 -8.90 -12.70
CA SER A 174 1.69 -10.30 -12.96
C SER A 174 1.64 -11.15 -11.67
N ALA A 175 2.27 -10.70 -10.59
CA ALA A 175 2.24 -11.42 -9.31
C ALA A 175 0.81 -11.56 -8.77
N ILE A 176 0.03 -10.47 -8.77
CA ILE A 176 -1.35 -10.47 -8.27
C ILE A 176 -2.23 -11.42 -9.09
N ARG A 177 -2.08 -11.47 -10.42
CA ARG A 177 -2.80 -12.43 -11.26
C ARG A 177 -2.50 -13.88 -10.89
N LYS A 178 -1.22 -14.21 -10.71
CA LYS A 178 -0.80 -15.57 -10.32
C LYS A 178 -1.35 -15.94 -8.95
N TYR A 179 -1.30 -15.01 -7.99
CA TYR A 179 -1.86 -15.15 -6.66
C TYR A 179 -3.37 -15.43 -6.70
N VAL A 180 -4.14 -14.57 -7.39
CA VAL A 180 -5.59 -14.75 -7.52
C VAL A 180 -5.94 -16.05 -8.26
N ALA A 181 -5.15 -16.45 -9.27
CA ALA A 181 -5.37 -17.71 -9.97
C ALA A 181 -5.10 -18.95 -9.09
N GLU A 182 -4.06 -18.93 -8.25
CA GLU A 182 -3.73 -20.05 -7.34
C GLU A 182 -4.77 -20.22 -6.22
N PHE A 183 -5.27 -19.09 -5.69
CA PHE A 183 -6.14 -19.05 -4.51
C PHE A 183 -7.61 -18.75 -4.79
N ARG A 184 -8.01 -18.80 -6.06
CA ARG A 184 -9.42 -18.67 -6.46
C ARG A 184 -10.31 -19.66 -5.67
N MET A 185 -11.36 -19.16 -5.03
CA MET A 185 -12.28 -19.89 -4.14
C MET A 185 -11.60 -20.53 -2.92
N LYS A 186 -10.53 -19.93 -2.40
CA LYS A 186 -9.77 -20.44 -1.26
C LYS A 186 -9.46 -19.35 -0.26
N ASN A 187 -9.10 -19.81 0.94
CA ASN A 187 -8.55 -18.97 1.97
C ASN A 187 -7.03 -18.81 1.82
N VAL A 188 -6.51 -17.67 2.26
CA VAL A 188 -5.09 -17.28 2.16
C VAL A 188 -4.56 -16.71 3.46
N VAL A 189 -3.24 -16.80 3.64
CA VAL A 189 -2.48 -16.05 4.65
C VAL A 189 -1.49 -15.10 3.96
N HIS A 190 -0.98 -14.09 4.65
CA HIS A 190 -0.12 -13.08 4.01
C HIS A 190 1.15 -13.68 3.38
N GLN A 191 1.67 -14.80 3.89
CA GLN A 191 2.83 -15.47 3.31
C GLN A 191 2.55 -16.01 1.89
N ASP A 192 1.30 -16.35 1.57
CA ASP A 192 0.89 -16.79 0.23
C ASP A 192 1.04 -15.66 -0.79
N LEU A 193 0.68 -14.43 -0.41
CA LEU A 193 0.92 -13.24 -1.21
C LEU A 193 2.42 -12.95 -1.34
N PHE A 194 3.18 -13.05 -0.24
CA PHE A 194 4.61 -12.76 -0.26
C PHE A 194 5.37 -13.72 -1.17
N LYS A 195 4.98 -15.00 -1.22
CA LYS A 195 5.51 -16.01 -2.15
C LYS A 195 5.37 -15.55 -3.60
N HIS A 196 4.20 -15.06 -3.98
CA HIS A 196 3.91 -14.60 -5.34
C HIS A 196 4.66 -13.31 -5.70
N LEU A 197 4.69 -12.35 -4.79
CA LEU A 197 5.43 -11.11 -4.97
C LEU A 197 6.94 -11.34 -5.05
N SER A 198 7.47 -12.26 -4.24
CA SER A 198 8.91 -12.57 -4.20
C SER A 198 9.38 -13.48 -5.34
N ALA A 199 8.46 -14.12 -6.05
CA ALA A 199 8.77 -14.91 -7.24
C ALA A 199 9.02 -14.04 -8.49
N GLU A 200 8.64 -12.76 -8.45
CA GLU A 200 8.86 -11.83 -9.56
C GLU A 200 10.15 -11.01 -9.42
N PRO A 201 10.72 -10.50 -10.52
CA PRO A 201 11.92 -9.65 -10.46
C PRO A 201 11.67 -8.33 -9.71
N VAL A 202 12.45 -8.07 -8.67
CA VAL A 202 12.37 -6.81 -7.88
C VAL A 202 13.63 -5.97 -8.09
N PRO A 203 13.52 -4.72 -8.58
CA PRO A 203 14.66 -3.85 -8.79
C PRO A 203 15.49 -3.57 -7.53
N GLY A 204 16.81 -3.56 -7.71
CA GLY A 204 17.75 -3.06 -6.70
C GLY A 204 17.91 -3.92 -5.46
N THR A 205 17.25 -5.07 -5.36
CA THR A 205 17.29 -5.96 -4.18
C THR A 205 18.71 -6.37 -3.83
N GLY A 206 19.52 -6.76 -4.82
CA GLY A 206 20.89 -7.20 -4.57
C GLY A 206 20.92 -8.41 -3.62
N SER A 207 21.26 -8.18 -2.35
CA SER A 207 21.25 -9.18 -1.26
C SER A 207 20.05 -9.06 -0.31
N VAL A 208 19.03 -8.30 -0.67
CA VAL A 208 17.79 -8.17 0.10
C VAL A 208 16.84 -9.28 -0.29
N ASP A 209 16.45 -10.06 0.71
CA ASP A 209 15.31 -10.97 0.60
C ASP A 209 14.01 -10.15 0.67
N PHE A 210 13.25 -10.16 -0.42
CA PHE A 210 12.02 -9.39 -0.54
C PHE A 210 10.90 -9.92 0.36
N ASN A 211 10.86 -11.23 0.64
CA ASN A 211 9.89 -11.80 1.56
C ASN A 211 10.13 -11.24 2.97
N ASN A 212 11.38 -11.31 3.45
CA ASN A 212 11.76 -10.70 4.72
C ASN A 212 11.52 -9.19 4.72
N ALA A 213 11.68 -8.51 3.57
CA ALA A 213 11.35 -7.10 3.50
C ALA A 213 9.86 -6.84 3.75
N LEU A 214 8.96 -7.59 3.09
CA LEU A 214 7.52 -7.50 3.28
C LEU A 214 7.12 -7.79 4.74
N LYS A 215 7.73 -8.80 5.37
CA LYS A 215 7.51 -9.10 6.80
C LYS A 215 7.76 -7.89 7.69
N THR A 216 8.85 -7.15 7.48
CA THR A 216 9.13 -5.94 8.29
C THR A 216 8.04 -4.86 8.18
N TRP A 217 7.21 -4.87 7.14
CA TRP A 217 6.12 -3.90 6.96
C TRP A 217 4.76 -4.41 7.45
N VAL A 218 4.56 -5.73 7.45
CA VAL A 218 3.26 -6.36 7.76
C VAL A 218 3.21 -6.90 9.19
N GLU A 219 4.26 -7.57 9.65
CA GLU A 219 4.33 -8.20 10.97
C GLU A 219 4.75 -7.21 12.07
N GLU A 220 5.14 -5.98 11.71
CA GLU A 220 5.61 -4.95 12.64
C GLU A 220 4.70 -3.72 12.67
N SER A 221 4.31 -3.30 13.88
CA SER A 221 3.60 -2.04 14.10
C SER A 221 4.50 -0.81 13.91
N GLY A 222 3.91 0.28 13.42
CA GLY A 222 4.61 1.51 13.10
C GLY A 222 5.31 1.49 11.74
N TYR A 223 6.03 2.58 11.49
CA TYR A 223 6.81 2.81 10.28
C TYR A 223 8.10 3.59 10.59
N PRO A 224 9.09 3.56 9.69
CA PRO A 224 10.35 4.26 9.91
C PRO A 224 10.27 5.74 9.51
N VAL A 225 11.01 6.58 10.23
CA VAL A 225 11.52 7.86 9.73
C VAL A 225 12.98 7.69 9.33
N ILE A 226 13.36 8.25 8.18
CA ILE A 226 14.73 8.20 7.67
C ILE A 226 15.36 9.58 7.78
N LYS A 227 16.41 9.69 8.59
CA LYS A 227 17.26 10.88 8.65
C LYS A 227 18.36 10.75 7.60
N LEU A 228 18.37 11.67 6.63
CA LEU A 228 19.42 11.77 5.62
C LEU A 228 20.39 12.91 5.96
N THR A 229 21.69 12.62 5.97
CA THR A 229 22.74 13.62 6.19
C THR A 229 23.67 13.63 4.98
N ARG A 230 23.75 14.76 4.28
CA ARG A 230 24.69 14.95 3.17
C ARG A 230 26.11 15.04 3.72
N LEU A 231 27.01 14.21 3.20
CA LEU A 231 28.43 14.28 3.49
C LEU A 231 29.10 15.02 2.32
N ASN A 232 29.49 16.28 2.53
CA ASN A 232 30.28 17.02 1.56
C ASN A 232 31.75 16.55 1.65
N GLY A 233 32.37 16.20 0.52
CA GLY A 233 33.81 15.94 0.48
C GLY A 233 34.56 17.26 0.63
N THR A 234 35.13 17.55 1.80
CA THR A 234 35.96 18.74 2.05
C THR A 234 37.44 18.49 1.77
N GLY A 235 37.76 17.73 0.72
CA GLY A 235 39.14 17.39 0.36
C GLY A 235 39.38 17.52 -1.16
N PRO A 236 40.65 17.57 -1.60
CA PRO A 236 41.03 17.70 -3.01
C PRO A 236 40.46 16.57 -3.91
N ASP A 237 40.01 15.46 -3.33
CA ASP A 237 39.34 14.33 -4.02
C ASP A 237 37.81 14.49 -4.19
N SER A 238 37.25 15.67 -3.87
CA SER A 238 35.81 15.97 -4.00
C SER A 238 35.29 15.90 -5.44
N ALA A 239 36.18 16.02 -6.43
CA ALA A 239 35.86 15.86 -7.84
C ALA A 239 35.69 14.38 -8.26
N THR A 240 36.25 13.42 -7.52
CA THR A 240 36.25 11.97 -7.83
C THR A 240 35.35 11.14 -6.92
N THR A 241 35.05 11.61 -5.70
CA THR A 241 34.11 10.97 -4.78
C THR A 241 32.75 11.67 -4.81
N GLY A 242 31.84 11.21 -5.68
CA GLY A 242 30.48 11.74 -5.77
C GLY A 242 29.79 11.87 -4.41
N SER A 243 28.91 12.86 -4.26
CA SER A 243 28.22 13.19 -3.00
C SER A 243 27.68 11.94 -2.30
N GLN A 244 28.11 11.72 -1.05
CA GLN A 244 27.64 10.61 -0.22
C GLN A 244 26.50 11.10 0.68
N ILE A 245 25.51 10.22 0.87
CA ILE A 245 24.41 10.46 1.81
C ILE A 245 24.51 9.39 2.90
N ARG A 246 24.66 9.82 4.15
CA ARG A 246 24.47 8.93 5.30
C ARG A 246 22.98 8.85 5.60
N PHE A 247 22.47 7.65 5.84
CA PHE A 247 21.10 7.44 6.33
C PHE A 247 21.12 6.85 7.74
N GLN A 248 20.05 7.13 8.48
CA GLN A 248 19.71 6.47 9.73
C GLN A 248 18.20 6.29 9.76
N GLN A 249 17.71 5.09 10.10
CA GLN A 249 16.29 4.81 10.25
C GLN A 249 15.92 4.57 11.72
N THR A 250 14.77 5.09 12.14
CA THR A 250 14.19 4.85 13.48
C THR A 250 12.68 4.75 13.35
N ARG A 251 12.00 4.01 14.24
CA ARG A 251 10.53 4.06 14.29
C ARG A 251 10.08 5.50 14.54
N PHE A 252 9.15 6.00 13.75
CA PHE A 252 8.51 7.29 14.03
C PHE A 252 7.44 7.13 15.12
N LEU A 253 7.41 8.07 16.06
CA LEU A 253 6.37 8.16 17.10
C LEU A 253 5.95 9.60 17.28
N MET A 254 4.64 9.85 17.29
CA MET A 254 4.11 11.23 17.44
C MET A 254 4.31 11.78 18.85
N ARG A 255 4.37 10.92 19.88
CA ARG A 255 4.68 11.31 21.26
C ARG A 255 5.86 10.47 21.77
N THR A 256 6.99 11.14 21.99
CA THR A 256 8.27 10.53 22.41
C THR A 256 8.33 10.16 23.90
N GLY A 257 7.26 10.39 24.67
CA GLY A 257 7.24 10.22 26.13
C GLY A 257 7.19 8.77 26.63
N ALA A 258 7.03 7.78 25.75
CA ALA A 258 7.07 6.36 26.10
C ALA A 258 8.38 5.73 25.59
N THR A 259 9.46 6.02 26.30
CA THR A 259 10.79 5.43 26.11
C THR A 259 10.79 3.95 26.49
N ARG A 260 10.37 3.06 25.57
CA ARG A 260 10.83 1.65 25.62
C ARG A 260 11.93 1.48 24.60
N ALA A 261 13.09 0.97 25.05
CA ALA A 261 14.27 0.72 24.21
C ALA A 261 13.93 -0.12 22.97
N SER A 262 13.00 -1.07 23.09
CA SER A 262 12.55 -1.96 22.00
C SER A 262 11.92 -1.25 20.80
N HIS A 263 11.47 0.01 20.92
CA HIS A 263 10.96 0.77 19.77
C HIS A 263 12.08 1.30 18.87
N PHE A 264 13.30 1.45 19.39
CA PHE A 264 14.45 1.94 18.64
C PHE A 264 15.22 0.83 17.94
N ASP A 265 15.01 -0.44 18.29
CA ASP A 265 15.75 -1.56 17.69
C ASP A 265 15.11 -2.10 16.41
N ARG A 266 13.89 -1.66 16.08
CA ARG A 266 13.19 -2.08 14.85
C ARG A 266 13.91 -1.54 13.61
N ILE A 267 14.01 -2.42 12.60
CA ILE A 267 14.65 -2.18 11.32
C ILE A 267 13.67 -2.60 10.23
N TRP A 268 13.31 -1.66 9.37
CA TRP A 268 12.55 -1.92 8.16
C TRP A 268 13.49 -2.14 6.99
N HIS A 269 13.09 -3.00 6.05
CA HIS A 269 13.73 -3.07 4.74
C HIS A 269 13.01 -2.11 3.80
N ILE A 270 13.65 -0.96 3.52
CA ILE A 270 12.99 0.16 2.87
C ILE A 270 13.47 0.30 1.42
N PRO A 271 12.58 0.21 0.41
CA PRO A 271 12.91 0.53 -0.98
C PRO A 271 12.96 2.06 -1.17
N LEU A 272 14.13 2.65 -0.97
CA LEU A 272 14.32 4.09 -1.11
C LEU A 272 14.50 4.49 -2.58
N THR A 273 13.78 5.53 -3.01
CA THR A 273 14.03 6.23 -4.29
C THR A 273 14.59 7.62 -4.01
N LEU A 274 15.53 8.07 -4.84
CA LEU A 274 16.18 9.38 -4.71
C LEU A 274 16.12 10.12 -6.04
N THR A 275 15.77 11.40 -5.98
CA THR A 275 15.87 12.34 -7.10
C THR A 275 16.75 13.53 -6.70
N SER A 276 17.31 14.23 -7.69
CA SER A 276 18.10 15.45 -7.48
C SER A 276 17.66 16.53 -8.46
N GLY A 277 17.80 17.79 -8.08
CA GLY A 277 17.32 18.94 -8.87
C GLY A 277 17.81 19.02 -10.32
N GLU A 278 18.85 18.29 -10.70
CA GLU A 278 19.33 18.18 -12.09
C GLU A 278 18.40 17.32 -12.99
N ASN A 279 17.59 16.42 -12.44
CA ASN A 279 16.67 15.52 -13.16
C ASN A 279 15.21 15.84 -12.80
N GLY A 280 14.79 17.09 -13.06
CA GLY A 280 13.57 17.77 -12.56
C GLY A 280 12.19 17.16 -12.82
N ALA A 281 11.98 15.87 -12.59
CA ALA A 281 10.66 15.29 -12.37
C ALA A 281 10.55 14.85 -10.90
N ILE A 282 9.58 15.41 -10.19
CA ILE A 282 9.06 14.92 -8.92
C ILE A 282 7.59 14.56 -9.20
N GLY A 283 7.21 13.28 -9.04
CA GLY A 283 5.81 12.89 -8.86
C GLY A 283 4.91 12.76 -10.09
N GLY A 284 5.40 12.46 -11.30
CA GLY A 284 4.57 12.12 -12.46
C GLY A 284 4.51 10.61 -12.77
N PRO A 285 3.47 10.08 -13.43
CA PRO A 285 3.52 8.77 -14.07
C PRO A 285 4.63 8.84 -15.14
N THR A 286 5.60 7.94 -15.01
CA THR A 286 6.90 8.02 -15.68
C THR A 286 6.84 8.16 -17.21
N PRO A 287 7.55 9.13 -17.80
CA PRO A 287 8.33 8.92 -19.01
C PRO A 287 9.46 7.94 -18.66
N SER A 288 9.69 6.94 -19.50
CA SER A 288 10.76 5.93 -19.40
C SER A 288 12.11 6.52 -18.95
N GLY A 289 12.43 6.40 -17.65
CA GLY A 289 13.62 7.01 -17.05
C GLY A 289 13.83 6.58 -15.59
N GLN A 290 14.44 5.41 -15.42
CA GLN A 290 14.80 4.70 -14.19
C GLN A 290 15.14 5.59 -12.96
N TYR A 291 14.20 5.77 -12.02
CA TYR A 291 14.61 5.92 -10.62
C TYR A 291 15.21 4.59 -10.17
N LYS A 292 16.39 4.64 -9.55
CA LYS A 292 17.03 3.44 -8.99
C LYS A 292 16.52 3.25 -7.57
N VAL A 293 15.87 2.12 -7.33
CA VAL A 293 15.55 1.67 -5.98
C VAL A 293 16.85 1.26 -5.28
N CYS A 294 17.08 1.83 -4.11
CA CYS A 294 18.20 1.50 -3.22
C CYS A 294 17.59 0.97 -1.92
N TRP A 295 17.96 -0.24 -1.51
CA TRP A 295 17.39 -0.82 -0.31
C TRP A 295 18.18 -0.46 0.94
N ILE A 296 17.46 -0.05 1.98
CA ILE A 296 18.00 0.15 3.32
C ILE A 296 17.57 -1.03 4.18
N LYS A 297 18.52 -1.82 4.69
CA LYS A 297 18.27 -2.97 5.59
C LYS A 297 19.03 -2.92 6.92
N THR A 298 19.75 -1.84 7.15
CA THR A 298 20.54 -1.62 8.37
C THR A 298 19.99 -0.40 9.10
N LYS A 299 20.36 -0.28 10.38
CA LYS A 299 19.96 0.86 11.21
C LYS A 299 20.48 2.19 10.68
N GLU A 300 21.72 2.18 10.22
CA GLU A 300 22.42 3.29 9.60
C GLU A 300 23.39 2.78 8.54
N GLY A 301 23.82 3.66 7.64
CA GLY A 301 24.73 3.31 6.57
C GLY A 301 24.96 4.46 5.60
N LYS A 302 25.58 4.16 4.46
CA LYS A 302 25.84 5.16 3.41
C LYS A 302 25.25 4.71 2.08
N VAL A 303 24.67 5.66 1.36
CA VAL A 303 24.27 5.53 -0.04
C VAL A 303 25.17 6.44 -0.88
N LYS A 304 25.85 5.86 -1.87
CA LYS A 304 26.66 6.61 -2.83
C LYS A 304 25.83 6.96 -4.07
N LYS A 305 25.80 8.23 -4.47
CA LYS A 305 25.28 8.66 -5.77
C LYS A 305 26.32 8.32 -6.85
N ALA A 306 26.38 7.09 -7.35
CA ALA A 306 27.17 6.83 -8.56
C ALA A 306 26.29 7.12 -9.78
N ARG A 307 26.84 7.81 -10.79
CA ARG A 307 26.17 8.16 -12.07
C ARG A 307 25.44 6.98 -12.74
N LYS A 308 25.76 5.72 -12.36
CA LYS A 308 25.14 4.50 -12.90
C LYS A 308 24.72 3.43 -11.86
N LYS A 309 24.96 3.56 -10.56
CA LYS A 309 24.53 2.54 -9.55
C LYS A 309 24.28 3.17 -8.17
N CYS A 310 23.24 2.70 -7.49
CA CYS A 310 23.05 2.92 -6.07
C CYS A 310 23.67 1.72 -5.34
N ILE A 311 24.62 1.94 -4.44
CA ILE A 311 25.21 0.87 -3.62
C ILE A 311 24.99 1.31 -2.17
N SER A 312 24.21 0.53 -1.43
CA SER A 312 24.12 0.60 0.03
C SER A 312 25.25 -0.24 0.62
N THR A 313 26.10 0.39 1.44
CA THR A 313 27.15 -0.28 2.23
C THR A 313 27.01 0.12 3.68
#